data_AF-A0A2U3B129-F1
#
_entry.id   AF-A0A2U3B129-F1
#
_cell.length_a   1.000
_cell.length_b   1.000
_cell.length_c   1.000
_cell.angle_alpha   90.00
_cell.angle_beta   90.00
_cell.angle_gamma   90.00
#
_symmetry.space_group_name_H-M   'P 1'
#
loop_
_entity.id
_entity.type
_entity.pdbx_description
1 polymer ?
#
loop_
_entity_poly.entity_id
_entity_poly.type
_entity_poly.pdbx_seq_one_letter_code
_entity_poly.pdbx_strand_id
1 'polypeptide(L)'
;MVVEVDETPDYFLLRPEVEKAYGYSHAVKIGNDIKISGAVSMDDEGNPTAVGDLEQQMKNCYADLEKVLKHYGCTFDDVVKEDVFTTNMPKFLEVAGYRAEIYKKQFPTGTWLGVKELAIPEFMIEIELEVHKSK
;
A
#
# COMPACT_ATOMS: atom_id res chain seq x y z
N MET A 1 -32.69 1.72 12.09
CA MET A 1 -32.52 1.98 10.65
C MET A 1 -31.31 1.18 10.19
N VAL A 2 -31.48 0.26 9.26
CA VAL A 2 -30.35 -0.40 8.60
C VAL A 2 -29.89 0.58 7.54
N VAL A 3 -28.69 1.16 7.70
CA VAL A 3 -28.08 1.96 6.64
C VAL A 3 -27.64 0.97 5.57
N GLU A 4 -28.31 0.98 4.42
CA GLU A 4 -27.86 0.26 3.22
C GLU A 4 -26.45 0.75 2.88
N VAL A 5 -25.54 -0.21 2.74
CA VAL A 5 -24.18 0.05 2.32
C VAL A 5 -24.20 0.11 0.80
N ASP A 6 -23.68 1.18 0.21
CA ASP A 6 -23.53 1.29 -1.24
C ASP A 6 -22.45 0.31 -1.71
N GLU A 7 -22.89 -0.71 -2.45
CA GLU A 7 -22.05 -1.76 -3.03
C GLU A 7 -21.51 -1.36 -4.43
N THR A 8 -21.75 -0.14 -4.89
CA THR A 8 -21.19 0.37 -6.14
C THR A 8 -19.67 0.51 -6.00
N PRO A 9 -18.85 -0.06 -6.90
CA PRO A 9 -17.40 0.09 -6.84
C PRO A 9 -16.98 1.55 -7.04
N ASP A 10 -16.13 2.06 -6.14
CA ASP A 10 -15.50 3.37 -6.21
C ASP A 10 -13.99 3.22 -6.46
N TYR A 11 -13.51 3.78 -7.57
CA TYR A 11 -12.14 3.62 -8.06
C TYR A 11 -11.33 4.89 -7.80
N PHE A 12 -10.16 4.73 -7.20
CA PHE A 12 -9.25 5.83 -6.89
C PHE A 12 -7.91 5.70 -7.61
N LEU A 13 -7.44 6.83 -8.13
CA LEU A 13 -6.15 7.00 -8.79
C LEU A 13 -5.31 7.99 -7.98
N LEU A 14 -4.17 7.55 -7.43
CA LEU A 14 -3.23 8.42 -6.72
C LEU A 14 -2.36 9.20 -7.71
N ARG A 15 -1.99 8.57 -8.83
CA ARG A 15 -1.17 9.13 -9.92
C ARG A 15 -1.85 8.82 -11.26
N PRO A 16 -2.89 9.59 -11.64
CA PRO A 16 -3.78 9.20 -12.73
C PRO A 16 -3.09 8.92 -14.07
N GLU A 17 -2.06 9.67 -14.43
CA GLU A 17 -1.39 9.48 -15.73
C GLU A 17 -0.51 8.23 -15.74
N VAL A 18 0.21 7.96 -14.65
CA VAL A 18 1.02 6.74 -14.47
C VAL A 18 0.10 5.51 -14.42
N GLU A 19 -0.94 5.56 -13.60
CA GLU A 19 -1.86 4.43 -13.37
C GLU A 19 -2.66 4.08 -14.63
N LYS A 20 -3.10 5.07 -15.41
CA LYS A 20 -3.71 4.84 -16.74
C LYS A 20 -2.73 4.24 -17.73
N ALA A 21 -1.45 4.67 -17.72
CA ALA A 21 -0.44 4.15 -18.64
C ALA A 21 -0.13 2.66 -18.36
N TYR A 22 -0.10 2.25 -17.10
CA TYR A 22 0.11 0.85 -16.70
C TYR A 22 -1.18 0.02 -16.65
N GLY A 23 -2.35 0.65 -16.57
CA GLY A 23 -3.66 -0.02 -16.63
C GLY A 23 -4.16 -0.56 -15.29
N TYR A 24 -3.99 0.18 -14.19
CA TYR A 24 -4.51 -0.19 -12.87
C TYR A 24 -5.16 1.00 -12.14
N SER A 25 -5.88 0.71 -11.06
CA SER A 25 -6.34 1.73 -10.09
C SER A 25 -5.61 1.52 -8.78
N HIS A 26 -5.26 2.61 -8.10
CA HIS A 26 -4.54 2.53 -6.84
C HIS A 26 -5.37 1.87 -5.75
N ALA A 27 -6.68 2.10 -5.77
CA ALA A 27 -7.60 1.44 -4.87
C ALA A 27 -8.98 1.27 -5.49
N VAL A 28 -9.69 0.26 -5.00
CA VAL A 28 -11.10 0.03 -5.29
C VAL A 28 -11.82 -0.25 -3.99
N LYS A 29 -12.88 0.51 -3.72
CA LYS A 29 -13.77 0.33 -2.56
C LYS A 29 -15.10 -0.26 -3.00
N ILE A 30 -15.57 -1.28 -2.30
CA ILE A 30 -16.91 -1.87 -2.46
C ILE A 30 -17.51 -2.01 -1.07
N GLY A 31 -18.61 -1.32 -0.81
CA GLY A 31 -19.20 -1.28 0.52
C GLY A 31 -18.20 -0.77 1.58
N ASN A 32 -17.86 -1.61 2.56
CA ASN A 32 -16.90 -1.26 3.62
C ASN A 32 -15.48 -1.80 3.38
N ASP A 33 -15.27 -2.56 2.32
CA ASP A 33 -14.01 -3.19 1.98
C ASP A 33 -13.26 -2.36 0.94
N ILE A 34 -11.96 -2.23 1.11
CA ILE A 34 -11.08 -1.53 0.16
C ILE A 34 -9.90 -2.44 -0.17
N LYS A 35 -9.66 -2.65 -1.45
CA LYS A 35 -8.44 -3.27 -1.98
C LYS A 35 -7.53 -2.15 -2.45
N ILE A 36 -6.30 -2.10 -1.92
CA ILE A 36 -5.29 -1.10 -2.28
C ILE A 36 -4.16 -1.84 -2.99
N SER A 37 -3.82 -1.37 -4.19
CA SER A 37 -2.73 -1.91 -5.02
C SER A 37 -1.37 -1.74 -4.34
N GLY A 38 -0.35 -2.43 -4.86
CA GLY A 38 1.02 -2.30 -4.40
C GLY A 38 1.53 -0.87 -4.52
N ALA A 39 1.96 -0.29 -3.40
CA ALA A 39 2.66 0.97 -3.36
C ALA A 39 4.17 0.73 -3.45
N VAL A 40 4.84 1.51 -4.31
CA VAL A 40 6.28 1.54 -4.52
C VAL A 40 6.81 2.96 -4.30
N SER A 41 8.11 3.09 -4.06
CA SER A 41 8.76 4.37 -3.79
C SER A 41 9.00 5.17 -5.08
N MET A 42 8.08 6.09 -5.42
CA MET A 42 8.16 6.92 -6.63
C MET A 42 7.63 8.34 -6.42
N ASP A 43 8.04 9.29 -7.27
CA ASP A 43 7.48 10.65 -7.32
C ASP A 43 6.13 10.69 -8.06
N ASP A 44 5.54 11.87 -8.22
CA ASP A 44 4.23 12.05 -8.88
C ASP A 44 4.29 11.78 -10.39
N GLU A 45 5.47 11.86 -11.00
CA GLU A 45 5.72 11.50 -12.40
C GLU A 45 5.99 9.99 -12.59
N GLY A 46 6.07 9.21 -11.50
CA GLY A 46 6.32 7.77 -11.53
C GLY A 46 7.80 7.37 -11.60
N ASN A 47 8.73 8.31 -11.37
CA ASN A 47 10.15 7.97 -11.30
C ASN A 47 10.50 7.35 -9.94
N PRO A 48 11.33 6.29 -9.91
CA PRO A 48 11.79 5.71 -8.65
C PRO A 48 12.52 6.71 -7.77
N THR A 49 12.20 6.72 -6.47
CA THR A 49 12.88 7.55 -5.46
C THR A 49 13.52 6.66 -4.39
N ALA A 50 14.52 7.19 -3.70
CA ALA A 50 15.33 6.44 -2.72
C ALA A 50 15.98 5.17 -3.32
N VAL A 51 16.51 5.27 -4.53
CA VAL A 51 17.18 4.16 -5.23
C VAL A 51 18.35 3.64 -4.38
N GLY A 52 18.34 2.34 -4.08
CA GLY A 52 19.36 1.69 -3.26
C GLY A 52 19.14 1.78 -1.74
N ASP A 53 18.07 2.44 -1.28
CA ASP A 53 17.71 2.55 0.14
C ASP A 53 16.35 1.90 0.42
N LEU A 54 16.36 0.61 0.76
CA LEU A 54 15.14 -0.16 1.04
C LEU A 54 14.33 0.43 2.20
N GLU A 55 14.99 0.96 3.24
CA GLU A 55 14.28 1.51 4.40
C GLU A 55 13.52 2.77 4.02
N GLN A 56 14.17 3.67 3.27
CA GLN A 56 13.52 4.88 2.80
C GLN A 56 12.45 4.57 1.75
N GLN A 57 12.65 3.57 0.88
CA GLN A 57 11.59 3.13 -0.03
C GLN A 57 10.36 2.61 0.73
N MET A 58 10.56 1.79 1.77
CA MET A 58 9.48 1.29 2.62
C MET A 58 8.71 2.45 3.29
N LYS A 59 9.42 3.45 3.81
CA LYS A 59 8.81 4.67 4.37
C LYS A 59 7.96 5.43 3.34
N ASN A 60 8.45 5.53 2.10
CA ASN A 60 7.72 6.17 1.02
C ASN A 60 6.47 5.38 0.63
N CYS A 61 6.52 4.04 0.59
CA CYS A 61 5.35 3.19 0.40
C CYS A 61 4.27 3.47 1.46
N TYR A 62 4.64 3.49 2.75
CA TYR A 62 3.71 3.83 3.83
C TYR A 62 3.13 5.24 3.70
N ALA A 63 3.93 6.22 3.27
CA ALA A 63 3.45 7.59 3.07
C ALA A 63 2.40 7.67 1.95
N ASP A 64 2.57 6.93 0.85
CA ASP A 64 1.57 6.87 -0.22
C ASP A 64 0.31 6.11 0.19
N LEU A 65 0.47 4.96 0.85
CA LEU A 65 -0.66 4.20 1.40
C LEU A 65 -1.47 5.04 2.38
N GLU A 66 -0.83 5.90 3.17
CA GLU A 66 -1.53 6.84 4.05
C GLU A 66 -2.41 7.83 3.27
N LYS A 67 -1.96 8.33 2.11
CA LYS A 67 -2.78 9.21 1.24
C LYS A 67 -4.02 8.47 0.74
N VAL A 68 -3.88 7.21 0.34
CA VAL A 68 -4.98 6.36 -0.14
C VAL A 68 -5.98 6.07 0.97
N LEU A 69 -5.48 5.71 2.16
CA LEU A 69 -6.33 5.51 3.34
C LEU A 69 -7.11 6.79 3.67
N LYS A 70 -6.42 7.95 3.69
CA LYS A 70 -7.03 9.26 3.95
C LYS A 70 -8.13 9.61 2.93
N HIS A 71 -7.97 9.24 1.65
CA HIS A 71 -9.00 9.45 0.63
C HIS A 71 -10.34 8.81 1.02
N TYR A 72 -10.33 7.60 1.57
CA TYR A 72 -11.53 6.90 2.05
C TYR A 72 -11.88 7.17 3.52
N GLY A 73 -11.17 8.12 4.15
CA GLY A 73 -11.30 8.44 5.57
C GLY A 73 -10.93 7.27 6.49
N CYS A 74 -10.02 6.40 6.06
CA CYS A 74 -9.47 5.30 6.84
C CYS A 74 -8.12 5.69 7.46
N THR A 75 -7.67 4.89 8.42
CA THR A 75 -6.29 4.93 8.94
C THR A 75 -5.66 3.53 8.85
N PHE A 76 -4.40 3.41 9.25
CA PHE A 76 -3.74 2.10 9.36
C PHE A 76 -4.41 1.15 10.37
N ASP A 77 -5.24 1.65 11.29
CA ASP A 77 -5.99 0.81 12.23
C ASP A 77 -7.14 0.03 11.54
N ASP A 78 -7.56 0.45 10.35
CA ASP A 78 -8.58 -0.21 9.54
C ASP A 78 -7.99 -1.30 8.62
N VAL A 79 -6.66 -1.37 8.50
CA VAL A 79 -5.96 -2.36 7.68
C VAL A 79 -6.09 -3.73 8.34
N VAL A 80 -6.65 -4.68 7.60
CA VAL A 80 -6.84 -6.07 8.06
C VAL A 80 -5.77 -7.00 7.51
N LYS A 81 -5.21 -6.69 6.33
CA LYS A 81 -4.16 -7.47 5.67
C LYS A 81 -3.12 -6.56 5.02
N GLU A 82 -1.85 -6.92 5.14
CA GLU A 82 -0.72 -6.29 4.47
C GLU A 82 0.20 -7.37 3.89
N ASP A 83 0.38 -7.37 2.57
CA ASP A 83 1.37 -8.23 1.91
C ASP A 83 2.58 -7.39 1.49
N VAL A 84 3.78 -7.95 1.67
CA VAL A 84 5.05 -7.28 1.35
C VAL A 84 5.83 -8.14 0.37
N PHE A 85 6.28 -7.51 -0.71
CA PHE A 85 7.15 -8.11 -1.72
C PHE A 85 8.47 -7.36 -1.71
N THR A 86 9.60 -8.06 -1.61
CA THR A 86 10.92 -7.42 -1.58
C THR A 86 11.96 -8.21 -2.36
N THR A 87 12.88 -7.50 -3.01
CA THR A 87 14.05 -8.10 -3.67
C THR A 87 15.19 -8.39 -2.70
N ASN A 88 15.10 -7.94 -1.44
CA ASN A 88 16.11 -8.19 -0.41
C ASN A 88 15.47 -8.45 0.96
N MET A 89 15.01 -9.70 1.15
CA MET A 89 14.38 -10.15 2.39
C MET A 89 15.27 -9.97 3.64
N PRO A 90 16.57 -10.30 3.64
CA PRO A 90 17.44 -10.03 4.78
C PRO A 90 17.43 -8.54 5.19
N LYS A 91 17.54 -7.63 4.22
CA LYS A 91 17.52 -6.19 4.51
C LYS A 91 16.16 -5.72 5.01
N PHE A 92 15.06 -6.23 4.45
CA PHE A 92 13.73 -5.94 4.95
C PHE A 92 13.55 -6.37 6.41
N LEU A 93 14.00 -7.59 6.78
CA LEU A 93 13.90 -8.07 8.17
C LEU A 93 14.68 -7.21 9.18
N GLU A 94 15.77 -6.55 8.75
CA GLU A 94 16.49 -5.58 9.60
C GLU A 94 15.64 -4.33 9.91
N VAL A 95 14.80 -3.89 8.98
CA VAL A 95 14.09 -2.60 9.05
C VAL A 95 12.59 -2.75 9.31
N ALA A 96 12.03 -3.96 9.22
CA ALA A 96 10.60 -4.24 9.38
C ALA A 96 10.01 -3.76 10.72
N GLY A 97 10.85 -3.53 11.74
CA GLY A 97 10.47 -2.91 13.01
C GLY A 97 9.84 -1.52 12.87
N TYR A 98 10.11 -0.79 11.77
CA TYR A 98 9.46 0.48 11.47
C TYR A 98 7.92 0.38 11.44
N ARG A 99 7.36 -0.80 11.17
CA ARG A 99 5.91 -1.05 11.21
C ARG A 99 5.28 -0.71 12.57
N ALA A 100 6.04 -0.78 13.67
CA ALA A 100 5.57 -0.35 14.99
C ALA A 100 5.37 1.18 15.09
N GLU A 101 5.93 1.95 14.16
CA GLU A 101 5.65 3.39 14.00
C GLU A 101 4.36 3.68 13.26
N ILE A 102 3.85 2.71 12.51
CA ILE A 102 2.64 2.82 11.69
C ILE A 102 1.44 2.20 12.44
N TYR A 103 1.55 0.93 12.82
CA TYR A 103 0.49 0.16 13.46
C TYR A 103 0.58 0.29 14.98
N LYS A 104 -0.23 1.18 15.56
CA LYS A 104 -0.20 1.48 17.00
C LYS A 104 -1.12 0.61 17.84
N LYS A 105 -2.16 0.01 17.24
CA LYS A 105 -3.16 -0.78 17.94
C LYS A 105 -2.92 -2.29 17.81
N GLN A 106 -2.91 -2.80 16.58
CA GLN A 106 -2.55 -4.18 16.24
C GLN A 106 -1.91 -4.24 14.86
N PHE A 107 -1.14 -5.28 14.59
CA PHE A 107 -0.64 -5.56 13.24
C PHE A 107 -1.70 -6.29 12.40
N PRO A 108 -1.81 -6.02 11.08
CA PRO A 108 -2.64 -6.80 10.19
C PRO A 108 -2.09 -8.22 9.98
N THR A 109 -2.93 -9.12 9.45
CA THR A 109 -2.43 -10.40 8.89
C THR A 109 -1.66 -10.14 7.60
N GLY A 110 -0.96 -11.13 7.05
CA GLY A 110 -0.18 -10.91 5.84
C GLY A 110 0.80 -12.02 5.48
N THR A 111 1.39 -11.87 4.30
CA THR A 111 2.48 -12.69 3.76
C THR A 111 3.63 -11.81 3.30
N TRP A 112 4.85 -12.21 3.61
CA TRP A 112 6.06 -11.55 3.12
C TRP A 112 6.82 -12.48 2.17
N LEU A 113 7.08 -12.00 0.96
CA LEU A 113 7.75 -12.78 -0.09
C LEU A 113 9.05 -12.11 -0.54
N GLY A 114 10.12 -12.90 -0.56
CA GLY A 114 11.33 -12.57 -1.30
C GLY A 114 11.11 -12.88 -2.77
N VAL A 115 11.15 -11.86 -3.63
CA VAL A 115 10.90 -11.98 -5.07
C VAL A 115 12.16 -11.68 -5.88
N LYS A 116 12.20 -12.16 -7.12
CA LYS A 116 13.34 -11.94 -8.02
C LYS A 116 13.43 -10.49 -8.48
N GLU A 117 12.29 -9.88 -8.81
CA GLU A 117 12.19 -8.52 -9.35
C GLU A 117 10.79 -7.95 -9.02
N LEU A 118 10.71 -6.62 -9.04
CA LEU A 118 9.46 -5.85 -8.99
C LEU A 118 9.23 -5.19 -10.37
N ALA A 119 8.18 -4.36 -10.51
CA ALA A 119 7.81 -3.77 -11.80
C ALA A 119 8.95 -2.98 -12.49
N ILE A 120 9.84 -2.37 -11.72
CA ILE A 120 11.01 -1.61 -12.19
C ILE A 120 12.24 -2.03 -11.35
N PRO A 121 13.43 -2.23 -11.94
CA PRO A 121 14.61 -2.75 -11.22
C PRO A 121 15.06 -1.95 -10.00
N GLU A 122 14.80 -0.65 -9.98
CA GLU A 122 15.13 0.27 -8.89
C GLU A 122 14.24 0.09 -7.66
N PHE A 123 13.07 -0.53 -7.80
CA PHE A 123 12.20 -0.84 -6.68
C PHE A 123 12.72 -2.05 -5.91
N MET A 124 12.79 -1.90 -4.59
CA MET A 124 13.29 -2.93 -3.67
C MET A 124 12.21 -3.48 -2.76
N ILE A 125 11.08 -2.77 -2.64
CA ILE A 125 9.93 -3.16 -1.83
C ILE A 125 8.64 -2.64 -2.47
N GLU A 126 7.60 -3.45 -2.37
CA GLU A 126 6.23 -3.13 -2.76
C GLU A 126 5.29 -3.63 -1.65
N ILE A 127 4.31 -2.81 -1.27
CA ILE A 127 3.40 -3.08 -0.15
C ILE A 127 1.96 -2.88 -0.61
N GLU A 128 1.11 -3.90 -0.49
CA GLU A 128 -0.32 -3.82 -0.78
C GLU A 128 -1.15 -4.00 0.50
N LEU A 129 -2.36 -3.43 0.53
CA LEU A 129 -3.23 -3.46 1.71
C LEU A 129 -4.65 -3.92 1.36
N GLU A 130 -5.26 -4.60 2.32
CA GLU A 130 -6.71 -4.75 2.40
C GLU A 130 -7.24 -4.08 3.67
N VAL A 131 -8.33 -3.34 3.52
CA VAL A 131 -8.92 -2.53 4.58
C VAL A 131 -10.37 -2.93 4.75
N HIS A 132 -10.82 -3.01 6.01
CA HIS A 132 -12.23 -3.14 6.34
C HIS A 132 -12.63 -2.04 7.32
N LYS A 133 -13.42 -1.07 6.85
CA LYS A 133 -13.88 0.03 7.69
C LYS A 133 -15.11 -0.41 8.50
N SER A 134 -14.89 -0.67 9.79
CA SER A 134 -15.99 -0.91 10.73
C SER A 134 -16.78 0.39 10.93
N LYS A 135 -18.12 0.29 10.95
CA LYS A 135 -19.04 1.43 11.11
C LYS A 135 -18.78 2.23 12.38
#